data_AF-A0A960XUT4-F1
#
_entry.id   AF-A0A960XUT4-F1
#
_cell.length_a   1.000
_cell.length_b   1.000
_cell.length_c   1.000
_cell.angle_alpha   90.00
_cell.angle_beta   90.00
_cell.angle_gamma   90.00
#
_symmetry.space_group_name_H-M   'P 1'
#
loop_
_entity.id
_entity.type
_entity.pdbx_description
1 polymer ?
#
loop_
_entity_poly.entity_id
_entity_poly.type
_entity_poly.pdbx_seq_one_letter_code
_entity_poly.pdbx_strand_id
1 'polypeptide(L)'
;MDGIGLRVFEASQAFLMEDWMTDPTQGGETEFCCICSGQVRQVEWHGERYESVDQMLNAHPELLKDKHRLTLARLLLFLQRGKDWDLILDIPSFCRSYYATIKAEENNLDLERSSLADYGIFAVEEMHPPERDQNRLTFYACDNSTGLPYKATFVENGAETHYELLPRCG
;
A
#
# COMPACT_ATOMS: atom_id res chain seq x y z
N MET A 1 13.51 -6.53 -31.25
CA MET A 1 12.49 -7.52 -31.65
C MET A 1 12.19 -8.26 -30.36
N ASP A 2 11.08 -8.06 -29.67
CA ASP A 2 9.74 -7.65 -30.12
C ASP A 2 9.13 -6.61 -29.17
N GLY A 3 8.36 -5.69 -29.75
CA GLY A 3 7.61 -4.68 -28.99
C GLY A 3 6.42 -5.31 -28.29
N ILE A 4 6.27 -5.02 -27.01
CA ILE A 4 5.08 -5.39 -26.25
C ILE A 4 4.00 -4.35 -26.57
N GLY A 5 2.98 -4.84 -27.26
CA GLY A 5 1.87 -4.03 -27.76
C GLY A 5 0.92 -3.62 -26.65
N LEU A 6 0.65 -2.32 -26.60
CA LEU A 6 -0.43 -1.69 -25.86
C LEU A 6 -1.77 -2.38 -26.22
N ARG A 7 -2.41 -3.06 -25.25
CA ARG A 7 -3.82 -3.48 -25.38
C ARG A 7 -4.67 -2.61 -24.48
N VAL A 8 -5.33 -1.62 -25.09
CA VAL A 8 -6.36 -0.81 -24.45
C VAL A 8 -7.61 -1.69 -24.31
N PHE A 9 -7.99 -2.01 -23.09
CA PHE A 9 -9.30 -2.59 -22.80
C PHE A 9 -10.28 -1.46 -22.48
N GLU A 10 -11.25 -1.24 -23.38
CA GLU A 10 -12.43 -0.42 -23.08
C GLU A 10 -13.28 -1.16 -22.03
N ALA A 11 -13.13 -0.79 -20.76
CA ALA A 11 -14.13 -1.05 -19.75
C ALA A 11 -14.86 0.27 -19.48
N SER A 12 -16.12 0.34 -19.88
CA SER A 12 -16.97 1.54 -19.91
C SER A 12 -17.30 2.16 -18.53
N GLN A 13 -16.57 1.78 -17.48
CA GLN A 13 -16.52 2.44 -16.17
C GLN A 13 -15.27 2.06 -15.36
N ALA A 14 -14.21 1.56 -16.01
CA ALA A 14 -12.92 1.44 -15.35
C ALA A 14 -12.29 2.83 -15.29
N PHE A 15 -12.23 3.41 -14.10
CA PHE A 15 -11.17 4.37 -13.83
C PHE A 15 -9.85 3.59 -13.93
N LEU A 16 -9.27 3.56 -15.12
CA LEU A 16 -7.87 3.19 -15.33
C LEU A 16 -7.06 4.22 -14.53
N MET A 17 -6.71 3.88 -13.29
CA MET A 17 -5.52 4.45 -12.70
C MET A 17 -4.38 3.86 -13.53
N GLU A 18 -3.91 4.61 -14.52
CA GLU A 18 -2.62 4.36 -15.18
C GLU A 18 -1.45 4.70 -14.22
N ASP A 19 -1.61 4.43 -12.92
CA ASP A 19 -0.50 4.41 -11.98
C ASP A 19 0.11 3.01 -12.05
N TRP A 20 0.90 2.82 -13.10
CA TRP A 20 1.77 1.67 -13.26
C TRP A 20 2.70 1.61 -12.05
N MET A 21 2.43 0.68 -11.13
CA MET A 21 3.26 0.45 -9.95
C MET A 21 4.55 -0.27 -10.35
N THR A 22 5.46 0.46 -11.00
CA THR A 22 6.80 -0.02 -11.29
C THR A 22 7.55 -0.28 -9.97
N ASP A 23 8.22 -1.43 -9.88
CA ASP A 23 9.26 -1.66 -8.89
C ASP A 23 10.59 -1.24 -9.52
N PRO A 24 11.12 -0.04 -9.22
CA PRO A 24 12.36 0.44 -9.83
C PRO A 24 13.59 -0.39 -9.40
N THR A 25 13.47 -1.26 -8.39
CA THR A 25 14.60 -2.04 -7.86
C THR A 25 14.84 -3.36 -8.57
N GLN A 26 13.92 -3.82 -9.43
CA GLN A 26 14.01 -5.17 -10.03
C GLN A 26 14.46 -5.21 -11.49
N GLY A 27 14.67 -4.09 -12.17
CA GLY A 27 15.13 -4.09 -13.58
C GLY A 27 14.21 -4.85 -14.55
N GLY A 28 13.03 -5.26 -14.08
CA GLY A 28 11.99 -5.95 -14.82
C GLY A 28 10.66 -5.41 -14.33
N GLU A 29 9.88 -4.86 -15.25
CA GLU A 29 8.56 -4.30 -15.01
C GLU A 29 7.65 -5.43 -14.53
N THR A 30 7.45 -5.53 -13.22
CA THR A 30 6.39 -6.39 -12.68
C THR A 30 5.11 -5.58 -12.75
N GLU A 31 4.40 -5.72 -13.87
CA GLU A 31 3.19 -4.97 -14.16
C GLU A 31 1.97 -5.69 -13.60
N PHE A 32 1.18 -4.96 -12.81
CA PHE A 32 -0.14 -5.41 -12.37
C PHE A 32 -1.11 -4.24 -12.45
N CYS A 33 -2.37 -4.54 -12.74
CA CYS A 33 -3.43 -3.55 -12.86
C CYS A 33 -4.41 -3.67 -11.70
N CYS A 34 -4.64 -2.55 -11.00
CA CYS A 34 -5.57 -2.47 -9.88
C CYS A 34 -6.92 -1.95 -10.37
N ILE A 35 -7.95 -2.79 -10.26
CA ILE A 35 -9.32 -2.49 -10.70
C ILE A 35 -10.18 -2.27 -9.46
N CYS A 36 -10.83 -1.12 -9.37
CA CYS A 36 -11.78 -0.80 -8.31
C CYS A 36 -13.12 -0.41 -8.94
N SER A 37 -14.16 -1.21 -8.70
CA SER A 37 -15.52 -0.94 -9.18
C SER A 37 -16.50 -1.05 -8.01
N GLY A 38 -16.93 0.10 -7.48
CA GLY A 38 -17.69 0.17 -6.23
C GLY A 38 -16.88 -0.41 -5.06
N GLN A 39 -17.41 -1.43 -4.40
CA GLN A 39 -16.74 -2.13 -3.31
C GLN A 39 -15.86 -3.30 -3.77
N VAL A 40 -15.92 -3.67 -5.06
CA VAL A 40 -15.15 -4.78 -5.60
C VAL A 40 -13.75 -4.30 -5.94
N ARG A 41 -12.75 -5.00 -5.40
CA ARG A 41 -11.33 -4.76 -5.61
C ARG A 41 -10.74 -5.98 -6.30
N GLN A 42 -10.09 -5.77 -7.44
CA GLN A 42 -9.46 -6.84 -8.20
C GLN A 42 -8.06 -6.43 -8.63
N VAL A 43 -7.14 -7.38 -8.64
CA VAL A 43 -5.84 -7.23 -9.27
C VAL A 43 -5.82 -8.08 -10.54
N GLU A 44 -5.41 -7.50 -11.65
CA GLU A 44 -5.06 -8.24 -12.86
C GLU A 44 -3.54 -8.42 -12.93
N TRP A 45 -3.09 -9.68 -13.03
CA TRP A 45 -1.68 -10.07 -13.09
C TRP A 45 -1.52 -11.19 -14.11
N HIS A 46 -0.60 -11.05 -15.07
CA HIS A 46 -0.41 -12.00 -16.20
C HIS A 46 -1.71 -12.36 -16.96
N GLY A 47 -2.67 -11.43 -17.02
CA GLY A 47 -3.96 -11.63 -17.70
C GLY A 47 -5.01 -12.39 -16.88
N GLU A 48 -4.70 -12.74 -15.63
CA GLU A 48 -5.63 -13.36 -14.70
C GLU A 48 -6.08 -12.34 -13.64
N ARG A 49 -7.32 -12.46 -13.17
CA ARG A 49 -7.93 -11.55 -12.19
C ARG A 49 -8.11 -12.22 -10.84
N TYR A 50 -7.75 -11.48 -9.80
CA TYR A 50 -7.76 -11.93 -8.41
C TYR A 50 -8.57 -10.95 -7.57
N GLU A 51 -9.55 -11.46 -6.84
CA GLU A 51 -10.39 -10.65 -5.93
C GLU A 51 -9.95 -10.78 -4.47
N SER A 52 -9.08 -11.74 -4.17
CA SER A 52 -8.55 -11.97 -2.84
C SER A 52 -7.06 -12.30 -2.87
N VAL A 53 -6.42 -12.04 -1.74
CA VAL A 53 -5.01 -12.39 -1.49
C VAL A 53 -4.81 -13.90 -1.62
N ASP A 54 -5.75 -14.70 -1.10
CA ASP A 54 -5.69 -16.17 -1.20
C ASP A 54 -5.67 -16.66 -2.64
N GLN A 55 -6.58 -16.15 -3.49
CA GLN A 55 -6.63 -16.56 -4.90
C GLN A 55 -5.29 -16.26 -5.59
N MET A 56 -4.77 -15.05 -5.34
CA MET A 56 -3.51 -14.58 -5.92
C MET A 56 -2.31 -15.40 -5.43
N LEU A 57 -2.21 -15.69 -4.14
CA LEU A 57 -1.07 -16.45 -3.57
C LEU A 57 -1.13 -17.93 -3.92
N ASN A 58 -2.33 -18.51 -4.09
CA ASN A 58 -2.48 -19.88 -4.57
C ASN A 58 -2.04 -20.02 -6.03
N ALA A 59 -2.31 -19.02 -6.87
CA ALA A 59 -1.87 -19.00 -8.26
C ALA A 59 -0.38 -18.64 -8.41
N HIS A 60 0.12 -17.72 -7.58
CA HIS A 60 1.46 -17.15 -7.64
C HIS A 60 2.22 -17.26 -6.30
N PRO A 61 2.54 -18.49 -5.85
CA PRO A 61 3.26 -18.69 -4.59
C PRO A 61 4.67 -18.07 -4.59
N GLU A 62 5.24 -17.76 -5.76
CA GLU A 62 6.50 -17.03 -5.89
C GLU A 62 6.46 -15.62 -5.30
N LEU A 63 5.29 -14.98 -5.18
CA LEU A 63 5.13 -13.68 -4.51
C LEU A 63 5.54 -13.72 -3.03
N LEU A 64 5.58 -14.93 -2.44
CA LEU A 64 6.08 -15.15 -1.09
C LEU A 64 7.61 -15.16 -0.99
N LYS A 65 8.35 -14.99 -2.09
CA LYS A 65 9.81 -14.85 -2.03
C LYS A 65 10.18 -13.43 -1.61
N ASP A 66 11.26 -13.30 -0.82
CA ASP A 66 11.74 -12.02 -0.31
C ASP A 66 11.92 -10.95 -1.41
N LYS A 67 12.41 -11.36 -2.59
CA LYS A 67 12.56 -10.45 -3.74
C LYS A 67 11.26 -9.75 -4.17
N HIS A 68 10.09 -10.31 -3.86
CA HIS A 68 8.78 -9.74 -4.21
C HIS A 68 8.09 -9.03 -3.03
N ARG A 69 8.77 -8.81 -1.91
CA ARG A 69 8.16 -8.23 -0.70
C ARG A 69 7.45 -6.89 -0.93
N LEU A 70 8.02 -6.02 -1.76
CA LEU A 70 7.42 -4.73 -2.09
C LEU A 70 6.14 -4.92 -2.93
N THR A 71 6.23 -5.75 -3.97
CA THR A 71 5.08 -6.06 -4.81
C THR A 71 3.95 -6.70 -4.00
N LEU A 72 4.29 -7.67 -3.14
CA LEU A 72 3.32 -8.30 -2.24
C LEU A 72 2.68 -7.28 -1.29
N ALA A 73 3.44 -6.37 -0.69
CA ALA A 73 2.89 -5.31 0.18
C ALA A 73 1.86 -4.43 -0.55
N ARG A 74 2.16 -4.01 -1.78
CA ARG A 74 1.23 -3.22 -2.62
C ARG A 74 -0.06 -3.97 -2.91
N LEU A 75 0.05 -5.24 -3.32
CA LEU A 75 -1.09 -6.09 -3.64
C LEU A 75 -1.98 -6.34 -2.43
N LEU A 76 -1.38 -6.65 -1.28
CA LEU A 76 -2.07 -6.85 0.00
C LEU A 76 -2.85 -5.60 0.39
N LEU A 77 -2.18 -4.43 0.37
CA LEU A 77 -2.79 -3.16 0.73
C LEU A 77 -3.98 -2.85 -0.19
N PHE A 78 -3.80 -2.98 -1.51
CA PHE A 78 -4.86 -2.68 -2.46
C PHE A 78 -6.06 -3.63 -2.30
N LEU A 79 -5.85 -4.95 -2.24
CA LEU A 79 -6.95 -5.91 -2.13
C LEU A 79 -7.74 -5.75 -0.82
N GLN A 80 -7.08 -5.40 0.29
CA GLN A 80 -7.72 -5.32 1.60
C GLN A 80 -8.25 -3.93 1.96
N ARG A 81 -7.51 -2.87 1.60
CA ARG A 81 -7.82 -1.47 1.97
C ARG A 81 -8.24 -0.61 0.79
N GLY A 82 -7.92 -1.01 -0.44
CA GLY A 82 -8.28 -0.24 -1.65
C GLY A 82 -7.45 1.02 -1.80
N LYS A 83 -8.06 2.07 -2.36
CA LYS A 83 -7.41 3.35 -2.69
C LYS A 83 -7.38 4.35 -1.53
N ASP A 84 -8.03 4.02 -0.43
CA ASP A 84 -8.10 4.90 0.73
C ASP A 84 -6.79 4.88 1.53
N TRP A 85 -5.84 3.99 1.17
CA TRP A 85 -4.59 3.79 1.88
C TRP A 85 -3.42 3.77 0.90
N ASP A 86 -2.34 4.44 1.28
CA ASP A 86 -1.10 4.48 0.52
C ASP A 86 0.02 3.71 1.22
N LEU A 87 0.84 3.01 0.44
CA LEU A 87 2.05 2.36 0.95
C LEU A 87 3.15 3.40 1.14
N ILE A 88 3.77 3.44 2.32
CA ILE A 88 4.85 4.39 2.63
C ILE A 88 6.16 3.84 2.06
N LEU A 89 6.58 4.35 0.90
CA LEU A 89 7.79 3.94 0.20
C LEU A 89 9.03 4.77 0.56
N ASP A 90 8.87 6.10 0.56
CA ASP A 90 9.92 7.05 0.94
C ASP A 90 9.66 7.53 2.37
N ILE A 91 10.18 6.75 3.32
CA ILE A 91 10.03 7.00 4.76
C ILE A 91 10.58 8.38 5.16
N PRO A 92 11.82 8.78 4.77
CA PRO A 92 12.31 10.11 5.10
C PRO A 92 11.40 11.24 4.61
N SER A 93 10.86 11.13 3.40
CA SER A 93 9.92 12.14 2.88
C SER A 93 8.59 12.11 3.63
N PHE A 94 8.06 10.93 3.96
CA PHE A 94 6.87 10.80 4.78
C PHE A 94 7.06 11.43 6.17
N CYS A 95 8.13 11.12 6.90
CA CYS A 95 8.42 11.69 8.22
C CYS A 95 8.44 13.22 8.17
N ARG A 96 9.15 13.81 7.19
CA ARG A 96 9.21 15.27 7.02
C ARG A 96 7.82 15.88 6.79
N SER A 97 7.02 15.30 5.90
CA SER A 97 5.67 15.77 5.61
C SER A 97 4.76 15.62 6.83
N TYR A 98 4.83 14.49 7.53
CA TYR A 98 4.05 14.20 8.74
C TYR A 98 4.27 15.26 9.83
N TYR A 99 5.53 15.55 10.19
CA TYR A 99 5.84 16.58 11.19
C TYR A 99 5.49 17.99 10.71
N ALA A 100 5.62 18.28 9.42
CA ALA A 100 5.22 19.57 8.86
C ALA A 100 3.71 19.79 8.98
N THR A 101 2.91 18.75 8.72
CA THR A 101 1.45 18.78 8.90
C THR A 101 1.07 19.02 10.35
N ILE A 102 1.61 18.23 11.30
CA ILE A 102 1.32 18.42 12.74
C ILE A 102 1.65 19.84 13.17
N LYS A 103 2.84 20.35 12.81
CA LYS A 103 3.24 21.72 13.16
C LYS A 103 2.30 22.76 12.55
N ALA A 104 1.84 22.57 11.32
CA ALA A 104 0.90 23.48 10.67
C ALA A 104 -0.46 23.48 11.39
N GLU A 105 -0.94 22.30 11.79
CA GLU A 105 -2.20 22.14 12.53
C GLU A 105 -2.14 22.75 13.94
N GLU A 106 -1.05 22.53 14.69
CA GLU A 106 -0.84 23.13 16.02
C GLU A 106 -0.87 24.67 16.00
N ASN A 107 -0.48 25.27 14.87
CA ASN A 107 -0.49 26.73 14.68
C ASN A 107 -1.84 27.26 14.18
N ASN A 108 -2.81 26.40 13.86
CA ASN A 108 -4.08 26.77 13.26
C ASN A 108 -5.25 26.39 14.19
N LEU A 109 -5.79 27.38 14.91
CA LEU A 109 -6.78 27.17 15.97
C LEU A 109 -8.19 26.81 15.46
N ASP A 110 -8.48 26.96 14.16
CA ASP A 110 -9.82 26.83 13.58
C ASP A 110 -9.90 25.67 12.55
N LEU A 111 -9.43 24.47 12.92
CA LEU A 111 -9.66 23.28 12.08
C LEU A 111 -11.09 22.76 12.31
N GLU A 112 -11.95 22.86 11.28
CA GLU A 112 -13.34 22.37 11.31
C GLU A 112 -13.45 20.82 11.32
N ARG A 113 -12.33 20.10 11.24
CA ARG A 113 -12.24 18.63 11.21
C ARG A 113 -11.20 18.14 12.21
N SER A 114 -11.33 16.87 12.61
CA SER A 114 -10.31 16.18 13.41
C SER A 114 -8.94 16.36 12.75
N SER A 115 -8.01 16.97 13.49
CA SER A 115 -6.65 17.20 13.03
C SER A 115 -5.80 15.95 13.28
N LEU A 116 -4.72 15.76 12.51
CA LEU A 116 -3.75 14.71 12.80
C LEU A 116 -3.12 14.93 14.19
N ALA A 117 -2.90 16.19 14.58
CA ALA A 117 -2.42 16.59 15.89
C ALA A 117 -3.32 16.11 17.05
N ASP A 118 -4.64 15.97 16.85
CA ASP A 118 -5.58 15.48 17.87
C ASP A 118 -5.27 14.03 18.29
N TYR A 119 -4.62 13.26 17.42
CA TYR A 119 -4.27 11.87 17.68
C TYR A 119 -2.91 11.71 18.38
N GLY A 120 -2.16 12.80 18.56
CA GLY A 120 -0.81 12.81 19.09
C GLY A 120 0.27 12.52 18.04
N ILE A 121 1.53 12.61 18.48
CA ILE A 121 2.70 12.35 17.62
C ILE A 121 3.01 10.85 17.63
N PHE A 122 3.11 10.24 16.46
CA PHE A 122 3.46 8.84 16.27
C PHE A 122 4.95 8.67 16.01
N ALA A 123 5.50 7.51 16.40
CA ALA A 123 6.91 7.15 16.23
C ALA A 123 7.23 6.76 14.77
N VAL A 124 7.03 7.69 13.84
CA VAL A 124 7.26 7.50 12.39
C VAL A 124 8.71 7.20 12.05
N GLU A 125 9.65 7.55 12.93
CA GLU A 125 11.08 7.26 12.74
C GLU A 125 11.45 5.79 12.96
N GLU A 126 10.55 4.97 13.53
CA GLU A 126 10.75 3.52 13.66
C GLU A 126 10.41 2.76 12.37
N MET A 127 9.87 3.45 11.36
CA MET A 127 9.51 2.83 10.09
C MET A 127 10.75 2.37 9.32
N HIS A 128 10.58 1.28 8.58
CA HIS A 128 11.60 0.72 7.69
C HIS A 128 10.94 0.24 6.38
N PRO A 129 11.70 0.09 5.28
CA PRO A 129 11.16 -0.50 4.05
C PRO A 129 10.51 -1.87 4.31
N PRO A 130 9.58 -2.32 3.44
CA PRO A 130 8.96 -3.63 3.59
C PRO A 130 10.00 -4.71 3.84
N GLU A 131 9.82 -5.47 4.91
CA GLU A 131 10.76 -6.47 5.38
C GLU A 131 10.04 -7.80 5.60
N ARG A 132 10.70 -8.88 5.19
CA ARG A 132 10.22 -10.23 5.42
C ARG A 132 11.07 -10.93 6.47
N ASP A 133 10.42 -11.50 7.46
CA ASP A 133 11.02 -12.39 8.45
C ASP A 133 10.23 -13.69 8.50
N GLN A 134 10.85 -14.78 8.04
CA GLN A 134 10.22 -16.09 7.90
C GLN A 134 8.89 -16.00 7.12
N ASN A 135 7.78 -16.28 7.80
CA ASN A 135 6.42 -16.32 7.24
C ASN A 135 5.65 -15.01 7.47
N ARG A 136 6.37 -13.92 7.74
CA ARG A 136 5.80 -12.61 8.08
C ARG A 136 6.35 -11.54 7.17
N LEU A 137 5.46 -10.74 6.58
CA LEU A 137 5.80 -9.52 5.88
C LEU A 137 5.34 -8.32 6.71
N THR A 138 6.27 -7.42 7.01
CA THR A 138 5.99 -6.15 7.71
C THR A 138 6.17 -5.00 6.73
N PHE A 139 5.21 -4.09 6.67
CA PHE A 139 5.28 -2.87 5.87
C PHE A 139 4.49 -1.74 6.54
N TYR A 140 4.61 -0.52 6.03
CA TYR A 140 3.97 0.66 6.61
C TYR A 140 3.05 1.32 5.59
N ALA A 141 1.87 1.72 6.04
CA ALA A 141 0.86 2.36 5.21
C ALA A 141 0.28 3.58 5.92
N CYS A 142 -0.28 4.49 5.15
CA CYS A 142 -0.99 5.66 5.65
C CYS A 142 -2.45 5.57 5.22
N ASP A 143 -3.37 5.88 6.12
CA ASP A 143 -4.76 6.15 5.77
C ASP A 143 -4.85 7.56 5.16
N ASN A 144 -5.29 7.67 3.91
CA ASN A 144 -5.34 8.93 3.17
C ASN A 144 -6.40 9.90 3.71
N SER A 145 -7.41 9.37 4.42
CA SER A 145 -8.49 10.19 4.98
C SER A 145 -8.09 10.88 6.29
N THR A 146 -7.24 10.24 7.09
CA THR A 146 -6.84 10.71 8.42
C THR A 146 -5.38 11.14 8.50
N GLY A 147 -4.53 10.74 7.55
CA GLY A 147 -3.08 10.93 7.60
C GLY A 147 -2.39 10.05 8.65
N LEU A 148 -3.09 9.07 9.23
CA LEU A 148 -2.56 8.24 10.30
C LEU A 148 -1.63 7.15 9.76
N PRO A 149 -0.42 6.99 10.34
CA PRO A 149 0.50 5.93 9.96
C PRO A 149 0.18 4.61 10.69
N TYR A 150 0.24 3.52 9.94
CA TYR A 150 -0.01 2.16 10.42
C TYR A 150 1.15 1.23 10.08
N LYS A 151 1.45 0.32 11.02
CA LYS A 151 2.24 -0.88 10.77
C LYS A 151 1.31 -2.00 10.30
N ALA A 152 1.57 -2.52 9.12
CA ALA A 152 0.87 -3.65 8.55
C ALA A 152 1.72 -4.92 8.69
N THR A 153 1.13 -5.98 9.23
CA THR A 153 1.77 -7.28 9.42
C THR A 153 0.95 -8.37 8.75
N PHE A 154 1.47 -8.95 7.69
CA PHE A 154 0.87 -10.06 6.98
C PHE A 154 1.52 -11.38 7.40
N VAL A 155 0.70 -12.39 7.68
CA VAL A 155 1.14 -13.75 8.04
C VAL A 155 0.61 -14.73 6.99
N GLU A 156 1.52 -15.46 6.34
CA GLU A 156 1.20 -16.30 5.16
C GLU A 156 0.06 -17.30 5.40
N ASN A 157 0.05 -17.97 6.55
CA ASN A 157 -0.94 -19.00 6.88
C ASN A 157 -2.30 -18.43 7.31
N GLY A 158 -2.40 -17.12 7.54
CA GLY A 158 -3.63 -16.45 7.96
C GLY A 158 -4.33 -15.70 6.84
N ALA A 159 -3.65 -15.46 5.71
CA ALA A 159 -4.13 -14.66 4.56
C ALA A 159 -4.67 -13.26 4.89
N GLU A 160 -4.51 -12.82 6.14
CA GLU A 160 -4.98 -11.55 6.66
C GLU A 160 -3.76 -10.69 7.01
N THR A 161 -3.91 -9.38 6.78
CA THR A 161 -2.93 -8.40 7.24
C THR A 161 -3.52 -7.67 8.43
N HIS A 162 -2.81 -7.73 9.55
CA HIS A 162 -3.15 -6.94 10.71
C HIS A 162 -2.59 -5.52 10.57
N TYR A 163 -3.42 -4.51 10.80
CA TYR A 163 -3.03 -3.11 10.75
C TYR A 163 -3.13 -2.51 12.15
N GLU A 164 -2.00 -2.04 12.66
CA GLU A 164 -1.89 -1.42 13.97
C GLU A 164 -1.41 0.02 13.79
N LEU A 165 -2.00 0.97 14.51
CA LEU A 165 -1.46 2.33 14.56
C LEU A 165 -0.03 2.27 15.08
N LEU A 166 0.84 3.15 14.56
CA LEU A 166 2.16 3.30 15.16
C LEU A 166 2.06 3.65 16.66
N PRO A 167 3.06 3.28 17.47
CA PRO A 167 3.10 3.72 18.85
C PRO A 167 3.23 5.25 18.90
N ARG A 168 2.62 5.87 19.91
CA ARG A 168 2.77 7.30 20.17
C ARG A 168 4.13 7.58 20.80
N CYS A 169 4.72 8.71 20.43
CA CYS A 169 5.81 9.31 21.18
C CYS A 169 5.30 9.73 22.56
N GLY A 170 5.98 9.30 23.62
CA GLY A 170 5.64 9.61 25.01
C GLY A 170 6.06 11.01 25.45
#